data_AF-A0A8J7Y502-F1
#
_entry.id   AF-A0A8J7Y502-F1
#
_cell.length_a   1.000
_cell.length_b   1.000
_cell.length_c   1.000
_cell.angle_alpha   90.00
_cell.angle_beta   90.00
_cell.angle_gamma   90.00
#
_symmetry.space_group_name_H-M   'P 1'
#
loop_
_entity.id
_entity.type
_entity.pdbx_description
1 polymer ?
#
loop_
_entity_poly.entity_id
_entity_poly.type
_entity_poly.pdbx_seq_one_letter_code
_entity_poly.pdbx_strand_id
1 'polypeptide(L)'
;MRGLISIAIRGSWKNLKRILFHSERVTSMEMRYRILSGQVTLPKTVNDPMCIGCGACARICPTKAITMIDLPEPIHLTEKYTKKQRPELDLEKCCFCFRCHDTCPIFKRYNRPSAIHPREVGDYYEDVSKLLGGG
;
A
#
# COMPACT_ATOMS: atom_id res chain seq x y z
N MET A 1 10.69 -44.69 -20.97
CA MET A 1 10.52 -45.07 -19.55
C MET A 1 11.47 -44.33 -18.59
N ARG A 2 12.77 -44.20 -18.90
CA ARG A 2 13.76 -43.48 -18.07
C ARG A 2 13.41 -42.01 -17.73
N GLY A 3 12.75 -41.29 -18.65
CA GLY A 3 12.32 -39.90 -18.42
C GLY A 3 11.15 -39.76 -17.43
N LEU A 4 10.22 -40.70 -17.39
CA LEU A 4 9.07 -40.65 -16.47
C LEU A 4 9.49 -40.91 -15.03
N ILE A 5 10.41 -41.86 -14.83
CA ILE A 5 10.97 -42.18 -13.51
C ILE A 5 11.76 -40.99 -12.93
N SER A 6 12.56 -40.31 -13.76
CA SER A 6 13.33 -39.14 -13.30
C SER A 6 12.44 -37.95 -12.92
N ILE A 7 11.34 -37.73 -13.65
CA ILE A 7 10.32 -36.73 -13.30
C ILE A 7 9.66 -37.08 -11.96
N ALA A 8 9.26 -38.34 -11.76
CA ALA A 8 8.62 -38.80 -10.53
C ALA A 8 9.53 -38.65 -9.30
N ILE A 9 10.81 -39.03 -9.41
CA ILE A 9 11.79 -38.90 -8.33
C ILE A 9 12.05 -37.42 -8.00
N ARG A 10 12.25 -36.57 -9.00
CA ARG A 10 12.48 -35.12 -8.79
C ARG A 10 11.27 -34.44 -8.16
N GLY A 11 10.06 -34.78 -8.61
CA GLY A 11 8.81 -34.27 -8.03
C GLY A 11 8.63 -34.70 -6.58
N SER A 12 8.85 -35.99 -6.29
CA SER A 12 8.76 -36.55 -4.93
C SER A 12 9.76 -35.91 -3.98
N TRP A 13 11.01 -35.73 -4.43
CA TRP A 13 12.04 -35.04 -3.66
C TRP A 13 11.68 -33.57 -3.36
N LYS A 14 11.13 -32.86 -4.34
CA LYS A 14 10.65 -31.47 -4.14
C LYS A 14 9.51 -31.43 -3.12
N ASN A 15 8.56 -32.35 -3.21
CA ASN A 15 7.44 -32.42 -2.27
C ASN A 15 7.90 -32.81 -0.85
N LEU A 16 8.81 -33.77 -0.73
CA LEU A 16 9.39 -34.17 0.54
C LEU A 16 10.15 -33.02 1.21
N LYS A 17 10.94 -32.25 0.45
CA LYS A 17 11.61 -31.04 0.97
C LYS A 17 10.61 -29.97 1.45
N ARG A 18 9.48 -29.80 0.76
CA ARG A 18 8.41 -28.89 1.19
C ARG A 18 7.75 -29.35 2.50
N ILE A 19 7.55 -30.65 2.70
CA ILE A 19 6.91 -31.20 3.90
C ILE A 19 7.86 -31.13 5.10
N LEU A 20 9.09 -31.62 4.95
CA LEU A 20 10.03 -31.72 6.07
C LEU A 20 10.65 -30.37 6.43
N PHE A 21 11.10 -29.61 5.44
CA PHE A 21 11.87 -28.38 5.66
C PHE A 21 11.08 -27.11 5.38
N HIS A 22 9.82 -27.24 4.93
CA HIS A 22 8.98 -26.09 4.66
C HIS A 22 9.60 -25.06 3.70
N SER A 23 10.49 -25.56 2.84
CA SER A 23 11.42 -24.76 2.05
C SER A 23 10.74 -23.93 0.95
N GLU A 24 9.45 -24.15 0.69
CA GLU A 24 8.68 -23.40 -0.31
C GLU A 24 7.32 -22.91 0.24
N ARG A 25 7.24 -22.61 1.55
CA ARG A 25 6.07 -21.87 2.06
C ARG A 25 6.05 -20.48 1.41
N VAL A 26 4.98 -20.17 0.68
CA VAL A 26 4.80 -18.85 0.01
C VAL A 26 4.62 -17.72 1.05
N THR A 27 4.07 -18.05 2.21
CA THR A 27 3.92 -17.13 3.35
C THR A 27 4.98 -17.45 4.41
N SER A 28 5.65 -16.43 4.94
CA SER A 28 6.53 -16.60 6.10
C SER A 28 5.78 -17.24 7.27
N MET A 29 6.48 -17.99 8.10
CA MET A 29 5.88 -18.55 9.32
C MET A 29 5.34 -17.47 10.24
N GLU A 30 6.02 -16.34 10.28
CA GLU A 30 5.58 -15.14 10.98
C GLU A 30 4.19 -14.71 10.53
N MET A 31 3.96 -14.57 9.22
CA MET A 31 2.65 -14.18 8.70
C MET A 31 1.56 -15.22 9.03
N ARG A 32 1.89 -16.51 8.96
CA ARG A 32 0.93 -17.58 9.32
C ARG A 32 0.55 -17.52 10.79
N TYR A 33 1.54 -17.37 11.67
CA TYR A 33 1.30 -17.25 13.09
C TYR A 33 0.41 -16.04 13.39
N ARG A 34 0.74 -14.87 12.81
CA ARG A 34 -0.06 -13.65 12.94
C ARG A 34 -1.51 -13.82 12.47
N ILE A 35 -1.76 -14.58 11.40
CA ILE A 35 -3.12 -14.89 10.93
C ILE A 35 -3.85 -15.81 11.93
N LEU A 36 -3.19 -16.89 12.36
CA LEU A 36 -3.79 -17.87 13.29
C LEU A 36 -4.04 -17.28 14.69
N SER A 37 -3.18 -16.37 15.15
CA SER A 37 -3.31 -15.68 16.42
C SER A 37 -4.24 -14.46 16.37
N GLY A 38 -4.77 -14.12 15.20
CA GLY A 38 -5.59 -12.92 15.00
C GLY A 38 -4.80 -11.60 15.14
N GLN A 39 -3.46 -11.63 15.15
CA GLN A 39 -2.58 -10.47 15.27
C GLN A 39 -2.30 -9.78 13.91
N VAL A 40 -3.28 -9.77 13.02
CA VAL A 40 -3.19 -9.10 11.72
C VAL A 40 -3.52 -7.63 11.91
N THR A 41 -2.54 -6.77 11.63
CA THR A 41 -2.74 -5.32 11.60
C THR A 41 -2.92 -4.89 10.16
N LEU A 42 -3.92 -4.06 9.90
CA LEU A 42 -4.10 -3.47 8.59
C LEU A 42 -2.96 -2.46 8.35
N PRO A 43 -2.32 -2.51 7.17
CA PRO A 43 -1.28 -1.55 6.84
C PRO A 43 -1.87 -0.15 6.70
N LYS A 44 -1.05 0.87 6.93
CA LYS A 44 -1.41 2.25 6.63
C LYS A 44 -1.57 2.40 5.12
N THR A 45 -2.71 2.93 4.69
CA THR A 45 -3.05 3.16 3.27
C THR A 45 -2.80 4.60 2.83
N VAL A 46 -2.59 5.50 3.80
CA VAL A 46 -2.36 6.93 3.58
C VAL A 46 -1.13 7.38 4.37
N ASN A 47 -0.21 8.03 3.68
CA ASN A 47 0.95 8.68 4.24
C ASN A 47 0.60 10.15 4.46
N ASP A 48 0.21 10.49 5.68
CA ASP A 48 -0.25 11.84 6.03
C ASP A 48 0.80 12.94 5.81
N PRO A 49 2.08 12.76 6.18
CA PRO A 49 3.13 13.73 5.88
C PRO A 49 3.24 14.06 4.40
N MET A 50 3.14 13.06 3.53
CA MET A 50 3.23 13.26 2.08
C MET A 50 1.93 13.81 1.46
N CYS A 51 0.79 13.65 2.14
CA CYS A 51 -0.51 13.99 1.58
C CYS A 51 -0.79 15.51 1.63
N ILE A 52 -1.08 16.11 0.47
CA ILE A 52 -1.45 17.53 0.35
C ILE A 52 -2.96 17.80 0.46
N GLY A 53 -3.79 16.79 0.69
CA GLY A 53 -5.24 16.98 0.87
C GLY A 53 -6.02 17.48 -0.36
N CYS A 54 -5.50 17.32 -1.58
CA CYS A 54 -6.14 17.85 -2.82
C CYS A 54 -7.44 17.13 -3.26
N GLY A 55 -7.75 15.97 -2.65
CA GLY A 55 -8.95 15.17 -2.95
C GLY A 55 -9.00 14.49 -4.32
N ALA A 56 -7.90 14.50 -5.09
CA ALA A 56 -7.88 13.88 -6.43
C ALA A 56 -8.16 12.36 -6.38
N CYS A 57 -7.65 11.69 -5.35
CA CYS A 57 -7.87 10.26 -5.12
C CYS A 57 -9.35 9.92 -4.89
N ALA A 58 -10.07 10.74 -4.12
CA ALA A 58 -11.51 10.57 -3.88
C ALA A 58 -12.32 10.75 -5.17
N ARG A 59 -12.01 11.80 -5.95
CA ARG A 59 -12.71 12.10 -7.21
C ARG A 59 -12.54 11.02 -8.27
N ILE A 60 -11.36 10.39 -8.37
CA ILE A 60 -11.08 9.38 -9.40
C ILE A 60 -11.57 7.97 -9.00
N CYS A 61 -11.95 7.75 -7.74
CA CYS A 61 -12.26 6.43 -7.23
C CYS A 61 -13.57 5.90 -7.86
N PRO A 62 -13.54 4.81 -8.66
CA PRO A 62 -14.73 4.33 -9.34
C PRO A 62 -15.77 3.73 -8.38
N THR A 63 -15.32 3.16 -7.26
CA THR A 63 -16.19 2.55 -6.24
C THR A 63 -16.53 3.49 -5.09
N LYS A 64 -16.08 4.75 -5.14
CA LYS A 64 -16.24 5.74 -4.05
C LYS A 64 -15.76 5.22 -2.68
N ALA A 65 -14.68 4.43 -2.68
CA ALA A 65 -14.08 3.86 -1.49
C ALA A 65 -13.26 4.87 -0.65
N ILE A 66 -13.12 6.11 -1.12
CA ILE A 66 -12.27 7.12 -0.46
C ILE A 66 -13.14 8.30 -0.03
N THR A 67 -13.09 8.61 1.26
CA THR A 67 -13.76 9.77 1.86
C THR A 67 -12.71 10.79 2.31
N MET A 68 -12.96 12.09 2.10
CA MET A 68 -12.09 13.13 2.64
C MET A 68 -12.59 13.49 4.04
N ILE A 69 -11.75 13.29 5.05
CA ILE A 69 -12.03 13.64 6.45
C ILE A 69 -11.27 14.90 6.84
N ASP A 70 -11.88 15.73 7.68
CA ASP A 70 -11.25 16.93 8.22
C ASP A 70 -10.13 16.58 9.19
N LEU A 71 -9.05 17.34 9.12
CA LEU A 71 -7.98 17.29 10.10
C LEU A 71 -8.40 18.05 11.36
N PRO A 72 -7.98 17.60 12.56
CA PRO A 72 -8.25 18.31 13.80
C PRO A 72 -7.65 19.73 13.78
N GLU A 73 -6.48 19.88 13.15
CA GLU A 73 -5.81 21.17 12.96
C GLU A 73 -5.39 21.34 11.50
N PRO A 74 -5.64 22.52 10.88
CA PRO A 74 -5.15 22.81 9.54
C PRO A 74 -3.62 22.85 9.49
N ILE A 75 -3.02 22.20 8.49
CA ILE A 75 -1.58 22.17 8.29
C ILE A 75 -1.21 23.15 7.17
N HIS A 76 -0.45 24.19 7.49
CA HIS A 76 0.09 25.11 6.49
C HIS A 76 1.28 24.45 5.78
N LEU A 77 1.14 24.17 4.49
CA LEU A 77 2.21 23.60 3.66
C LEU A 77 3.01 24.70 2.98
N THR A 78 2.33 25.71 2.42
CA THR A 78 2.98 26.91 1.89
C THR A 78 2.19 28.14 2.29
N GLU A 79 2.73 29.34 2.06
CA GLU A 79 2.01 30.61 2.31
C GLU A 79 0.61 30.65 1.69
N LYS A 80 0.43 29.96 0.54
CA LYS A 80 -0.82 29.95 -0.22
C LYS A 80 -1.63 28.67 -0.06
N TYR A 81 -1.09 27.64 0.59
CA TYR A 81 -1.69 26.31 0.58
C TYR A 81 -1.75 25.69 1.98
N THR A 82 -2.98 25.50 2.47
CA THR A 82 -3.28 24.87 3.75
C THR A 82 -4.04 23.58 3.52
N LYS A 83 -3.50 22.48 4.04
CA LYS A 83 -4.15 21.17 4.08
C LYS A 83 -5.16 21.17 5.21
N LYS A 84 -6.45 21.04 4.87
CA LYS A 84 -7.56 20.94 5.83
C LYS A 84 -8.09 19.51 5.98
N GLN A 85 -7.91 18.69 4.95
CA GLN A 85 -8.49 17.35 4.87
C GLN A 85 -7.44 16.32 4.49
N ARG A 86 -7.70 15.06 4.85
CA ARG A 86 -6.95 13.88 4.40
C ARG A 86 -7.91 12.79 3.91
N PRO A 87 -7.48 11.93 2.98
CA PRO A 87 -8.31 10.81 2.57
C PRO A 87 -8.31 9.71 3.65
N GLU A 88 -9.45 9.04 3.76
CA GLU A 88 -9.63 7.78 4.48
C GLU A 88 -10.12 6.74 3.46
N LEU A 89 -9.44 5.60 3.39
CA LEU A 89 -9.73 4.54 2.43
C LEU A 89 -10.47 3.39 3.10
N ASP A 90 -11.67 3.11 2.61
CA ASP A 90 -12.45 1.92 2.93
C ASP A 90 -11.97 0.75 2.07
N LEU A 91 -11.30 -0.22 2.71
CA LEU A 91 -10.74 -1.38 2.03
C LEU A 91 -11.80 -2.39 1.56
N GLU A 92 -12.99 -2.39 2.16
CA GLU A 92 -14.08 -3.29 1.77
C GLU A 92 -14.71 -2.85 0.45
N LYS A 93 -14.77 -1.53 0.20
CA LYS A 93 -15.25 -0.97 -1.06
C LYS A 93 -14.18 -0.87 -2.14
N CYS A 94 -12.91 -0.99 -1.79
CA CYS A 94 -11.81 -0.80 -2.72
C CYS A 94 -11.70 -1.98 -3.69
N CYS A 95 -11.76 -1.72 -5.00
CA CYS A 95 -11.49 -2.74 -6.02
C CYS A 95 -10.01 -2.85 -6.42
N PHE A 96 -9.09 -2.25 -5.65
CA PHE A 96 -7.64 -2.28 -5.86
C PHE A 96 -7.18 -1.91 -7.30
N CYS A 97 -7.80 -0.90 -7.91
CA CYS A 97 -7.46 -0.46 -9.28
C CYS A 97 -6.29 0.52 -9.38
N PHE A 98 -5.73 0.99 -8.25
CA PHE A 98 -4.59 1.92 -8.15
C PHE A 98 -4.73 3.30 -8.81
N ARG A 99 -5.90 3.68 -9.30
CA ARG A 99 -6.16 5.04 -9.84
C ARG A 99 -5.84 6.16 -8.86
N CYS A 100 -6.04 5.94 -7.56
CA CYS A 100 -5.72 6.90 -6.51
C CYS A 100 -4.20 7.15 -6.39
N HIS A 101 -3.38 6.13 -6.64
CA HIS A 101 -1.92 6.24 -6.68
C HIS A 101 -1.49 7.03 -7.92
N ASP A 102 -1.96 6.61 -9.10
CA ASP A 102 -1.51 7.19 -10.36
C ASP A 102 -1.96 8.64 -10.56
N THR A 103 -3.08 9.04 -9.97
CA THR A 103 -3.55 10.42 -10.01
C THR A 103 -2.90 11.32 -8.96
N CYS A 104 -2.22 10.76 -7.96
CA CYS A 104 -1.72 11.53 -6.83
C CYS A 104 -0.68 12.54 -7.34
N PRO A 105 -0.83 13.85 -7.10
CA PRO A 105 0.13 14.85 -7.60
C PRO A 105 1.56 14.61 -7.13
N ILE A 106 1.74 14.07 -5.91
CA ILE A 106 3.05 13.68 -5.37
C ILE A 106 3.75 12.67 -6.28
N PHE A 107 3.00 11.69 -6.76
CA PHE A 107 3.50 10.70 -7.71
C PHE A 107 3.58 11.27 -9.12
N LYS A 108 2.46 11.76 -9.66
CA LYS A 108 2.33 12.16 -11.06
C LYS A 108 3.19 13.36 -11.46
N ARG A 109 3.34 14.35 -10.57
CA ARG A 109 4.09 15.59 -10.86
C ARG A 109 5.52 15.53 -10.36
N TYR A 110 5.73 15.01 -9.15
CA TYR A 110 7.04 15.05 -8.49
C TYR A 110 7.80 13.72 -8.55
N ASN A 111 7.20 12.67 -9.11
CA ASN A 111 7.77 11.34 -9.19
C ASN A 111 8.25 10.79 -7.83
N ARG A 112 7.52 11.13 -6.76
CA ARG A 112 7.76 10.64 -5.40
C ARG A 112 6.72 9.57 -5.02
N PRO A 113 6.99 8.70 -4.03
CA PRO A 113 6.01 7.73 -3.56
C PRO A 113 4.65 8.39 -3.28
N SER A 114 3.58 7.84 -3.86
CA SER A 114 2.24 8.40 -3.68
C SER A 114 1.87 8.44 -2.20
N ALA A 115 1.24 9.54 -1.78
CA ALA A 115 0.71 9.69 -0.44
C ALA A 115 -0.48 8.76 -0.11
N ILE A 116 -1.07 8.10 -1.11
CA ILE A 116 -2.15 7.14 -0.93
C ILE A 116 -1.92 5.90 -1.78
N HIS A 117 -2.13 4.73 -1.19
CA HIS A 117 -1.98 3.45 -1.85
C HIS A 117 -2.98 2.43 -1.27
N PRO A 118 -3.73 1.66 -2.08
CA PRO A 118 -4.72 0.69 -1.60
C PRO A 118 -4.18 -0.42 -0.71
N ARG A 119 -2.87 -0.63 -0.70
CA ARG A 119 -2.19 -1.61 0.14
C ARG A 119 -1.44 -0.89 1.26
N GLU A 120 -0.13 -0.78 1.13
CA GLU A 120 0.75 -0.15 2.09
C GLU A 120 1.46 1.01 1.41
N VAL A 121 1.59 2.15 2.09
CA VAL A 121 2.29 3.35 1.59
C VAL A 121 3.79 3.36 1.91
N GLY A 122 4.25 2.45 2.78
CA GLY A 122 5.62 2.40 3.28
C GLY A 122 5.99 3.60 4.16
N ASP A 123 7.18 3.53 4.75
CA ASP A 123 7.73 4.58 5.61
C ASP A 123 8.61 5.53 4.78
N TYR A 124 7.96 6.46 4.07
CA TYR A 124 8.62 7.52 3.31
C TYR A 124 8.25 8.88 3.87
N TYR A 125 9.23 9.75 4.09
CA TYR A 125 9.01 11.10 4.58
C TYR A 125 9.88 12.07 3.80
N GLU A 126 9.24 13.12 3.28
CA GLU A 126 9.90 14.25 2.67
C GLU A 126 9.12 15.52 3.04
N ASP A 127 9.81 16.65 3.05
CA ASP A 127 9.21 17.94 3.29
C ASP A 127 8.39 18.37 2.06
N VAL A 128 7.07 18.20 2.16
CA VAL A 128 6.14 18.52 1.08
C VAL A 128 6.09 20.02 0.79
N SER A 129 6.37 20.86 1.78
CA SER A 129 6.43 22.31 1.61
C SER A 129 7.50 22.68 0.59
N LYS A 130 8.69 22.06 0.69
CA LYS A 130 9.78 22.22 -0.29
C LYS A 130 9.41 21.68 -1.67
N LEU A 131 8.75 20.52 -1.73
CA LEU A 131 8.27 19.95 -3.01
C LEU A 131 7.30 20.89 -3.74
N LEU A 132 6.43 21.58 -2.99
CA LEU A 132 5.46 22.53 -3.54
C LEU A 132 6.08 23.90 -3.90
N GLY A 133 7.38 24.10 -3.67
CA GLY A 133 8.08 25.37 -3.91
C GLY A 133 7.95 26.37 -2.76
N GLY A 134 7.65 25.91 -1.55
CA GLY A 134 7.76 26.68 -0.32
C GLY A 134 9.18 26.55 0.26
N GLY A 135 10.05 27.49 -0.11
CA GLY A 135 11.45 27.57 0.32
C GLY A 135 12.43 27.44 -0.83
#